data_AF-A0A1S1LJC1-F1
#
_entry.id   AF-A0A1S1LJC1-F1
#
_cell.length_a   1.000
_cell.length_b   1.000
_cell.length_c   1.000
_cell.angle_alpha   90.00
_cell.angle_beta   90.00
_cell.angle_gamma   90.00
#
_symmetry.space_group_name_H-M   'P 1'
#
loop_
_entity.id
_entity.type
_entity.pdbx_description
1 polymer ?
#
loop_
_entity_poly.entity_id
_entity_poly.type
_entity_poly.pdbx_seq_one_letter_code
_entity_poly.pdbx_strand_id
1 'polypeptide(L)'
;MRMLLSTYAAVAAGATVFAAQAYAEPSIPSLDGYTAVEPTAFETYSAYATTGVQFLTPDGLRCRITSNSRATGVDGTCWGKLPGVAGDENVAAVSLNTPTASLTRMADLGQQEIVARPDASPAGPAPVDPSAYRPLTSGQKITYGLKGTDKVITCGVSEQRETICLLPNNFTGDGPHGFVLSPAGSRAF
;
A
#
# COMPACT_ATOMS: atom_id res chain seq x y z
N MET A 1 -16.17 60.02 60.07
CA MET A 1 -15.69 58.79 60.74
C MET A 1 -15.22 57.83 59.66
N ARG A 2 -13.92 57.58 59.58
CA ARG A 2 -13.25 56.72 58.59
C ARG A 2 -13.68 55.26 58.79
N MET A 3 -13.95 54.48 57.73
CA MET A 3 -13.44 53.10 57.61
C MET A 3 -13.67 52.48 56.21
N LEU A 4 -12.56 52.27 55.51
CA LEU A 4 -12.17 51.12 54.65
C LEU A 4 -13.13 50.64 53.52
N LEU A 5 -12.79 51.01 52.28
CA LEU A 5 -13.13 50.23 51.08
C LEU A 5 -12.14 49.06 50.95
N SER A 6 -12.63 47.83 51.00
CA SER A 6 -11.86 46.63 50.65
C SER A 6 -12.06 46.31 49.16
N THR A 7 -11.03 46.56 48.36
CA THR A 7 -10.96 46.15 46.95
C THR A 7 -10.63 44.66 46.86
N TYR A 8 -11.59 43.84 46.43
CA TYR A 8 -11.32 42.47 46.01
C TYR A 8 -10.92 42.46 44.53
N ALA A 9 -9.66 42.13 44.25
CA ALA A 9 -9.19 41.83 42.90
C ALA A 9 -9.60 40.40 42.53
N ALA A 10 -10.59 40.26 41.64
CA ALA A 10 -10.95 38.97 41.06
C ALA A 10 -9.93 38.61 39.97
N VAL A 11 -9.06 37.64 40.23
CA VAL A 11 -8.18 37.04 39.22
C VAL A 11 -9.03 36.04 38.42
N ALA A 12 -9.48 36.44 37.23
CA ALA A 12 -10.12 35.52 36.29
C ALA A 12 -9.04 34.63 35.66
N ALA A 13 -8.90 33.40 36.16
CA ALA A 13 -8.10 32.38 35.51
C ALA A 13 -8.79 31.94 34.21
N GLY A 14 -8.36 32.51 33.08
CA GLY A 14 -8.79 32.07 31.76
C GLY A 14 -8.25 30.68 31.47
N ALA A 15 -9.11 29.66 31.56
CA ALA A 15 -8.80 28.32 31.07
C ALA A 15 -8.74 28.35 29.54
N THR A 16 -7.53 28.36 28.98
CA THR A 16 -7.33 28.09 27.55
C THR A 16 -7.67 26.62 27.28
N VAL A 17 -8.88 26.39 26.79
CA VAL A 17 -9.29 25.07 26.28
C VAL A 17 -8.57 24.86 24.96
N PHE A 18 -7.49 24.07 24.97
CA PHE A 18 -6.93 23.54 23.73
C PHE A 18 -7.94 22.53 23.18
N ALA A 19 -8.65 22.92 22.13
CA ALA A 19 -9.48 21.98 21.39
C ALA A 19 -8.56 20.89 20.84
N ALA A 20 -8.72 19.66 21.33
CA ALA A 20 -8.09 18.51 20.72
C ALA A 20 -8.53 18.48 19.25
N GLN A 21 -7.59 18.66 18.33
CA GLN A 21 -7.87 18.49 16.91
C GLN A 21 -8.19 17.01 16.70
N ALA A 22 -9.48 16.70 16.54
CA ALA A 22 -9.92 15.41 16.08
C ALA A 22 -9.41 15.25 14.64
N TYR A 23 -8.33 14.49 14.46
CA TYR A 23 -7.91 14.06 13.14
C TYR A 23 -8.92 13.01 12.67
N ALA A 24 -9.70 13.34 11.65
CA ALA A 24 -10.52 12.35 10.97
C ALA A 24 -9.60 11.24 10.46
N GLU A 25 -9.96 9.99 10.72
CA GLU A 25 -9.24 8.85 10.18
C GLU A 25 -9.20 8.98 8.64
N PRO A 26 -8.03 8.84 7.99
CA PRO A 26 -7.93 9.04 6.55
C PRO A 26 -8.88 8.11 5.81
N SER A 27 -9.72 8.68 4.94
CA SER A 27 -10.67 7.90 4.15
C SER A 27 -9.96 6.86 3.29
N ILE A 28 -10.62 5.73 3.06
CA ILE A 28 -10.14 4.71 2.12
C ILE A 28 -10.27 5.29 0.70
N PRO A 29 -9.18 5.35 -0.09
CA PRO A 29 -9.26 5.88 -1.45
C PRO A 29 -10.12 4.98 -2.34
N SER A 30 -10.93 5.58 -3.22
CA SER A 30 -11.65 4.84 -4.26
C SER A 30 -10.82 4.76 -5.54
N LEU A 31 -10.89 3.61 -6.21
CA LEU A 31 -10.30 3.36 -7.53
C LEU A 31 -11.37 3.23 -8.63
N ASP A 32 -12.62 3.58 -8.37
CA ASP A 32 -13.73 3.33 -9.31
C ASP A 32 -13.61 4.15 -10.60
N GLY A 33 -13.07 5.36 -10.53
CA GLY A 33 -12.84 6.24 -11.68
C GLY A 33 -11.63 5.88 -12.55
N TYR A 34 -10.86 4.86 -12.18
CA TYR A 34 -9.62 4.49 -12.88
C TYR A 34 -9.94 3.53 -14.02
N THR A 35 -9.25 3.70 -15.14
CA THR A 35 -9.37 2.81 -16.30
C THR A 35 -8.74 1.47 -15.96
N ALA A 36 -9.54 0.40 -15.97
CA ALA A 36 -9.03 -0.95 -15.75
C ALA A 36 -8.19 -1.42 -16.94
N VAL A 37 -6.99 -1.92 -16.67
CA VAL A 37 -6.17 -2.62 -17.65
C VAL A 37 -6.36 -4.12 -17.54
N GLU A 38 -6.19 -4.81 -18.66
CA GLU A 38 -6.29 -6.27 -18.73
C GLU A 38 -5.08 -6.92 -18.04
N PRO A 39 -5.27 -7.72 -16.96
CA PRO A 39 -4.15 -8.26 -16.18
C PRO A 39 -3.23 -9.18 -16.97
N THR A 40 -3.74 -9.89 -17.98
CA THR A 40 -2.92 -10.82 -18.80
C THR A 40 -1.76 -10.12 -19.52
N ALA A 41 -1.87 -8.82 -19.82
CA ALA A 41 -0.76 -8.04 -20.38
C ALA A 41 0.40 -7.84 -19.39
N PHE A 42 0.13 -8.00 -18.09
CA PHE A 42 1.06 -7.79 -16.98
C PHE A 42 1.48 -9.10 -16.30
N GLU A 43 0.91 -10.25 -16.67
CA GLU A 43 1.22 -11.58 -16.12
C GLU A 43 2.62 -12.06 -16.54
N THR A 44 3.65 -11.44 -15.98
CA THR A 44 5.06 -11.73 -16.28
C THR A 44 5.77 -12.42 -15.12
N TYR A 45 5.06 -12.70 -14.03
CA TYR A 45 5.58 -13.42 -12.87
C TYR A 45 4.99 -14.82 -12.79
N SER A 46 5.87 -15.81 -12.64
CA SER A 46 5.49 -17.19 -12.37
C SER A 46 6.55 -17.87 -11.52
N ALA A 47 6.09 -18.61 -10.51
CA ALA A 47 6.89 -19.47 -9.64
C ALA A 47 6.06 -20.72 -9.30
N TYR A 48 6.63 -21.65 -8.53
CA TYR A 48 5.90 -22.84 -8.11
C TYR A 48 4.57 -22.49 -7.42
N ALA A 49 3.46 -22.93 -8.02
CA ALA A 49 2.08 -22.66 -7.58
C ALA A 49 1.71 -21.17 -7.41
N THR A 50 2.53 -20.24 -7.91
CA THR A 50 2.33 -18.80 -7.76
C THR A 50 2.37 -18.14 -9.12
N THR A 51 1.34 -17.38 -9.46
CA THR A 51 1.32 -16.51 -10.63
C THR A 51 1.21 -15.06 -10.17
N GLY A 52 1.60 -14.12 -11.01
CA GLY A 52 1.50 -12.73 -10.64
C GLY A 52 1.60 -11.78 -11.81
N VAL A 53 1.13 -10.56 -11.54
CA VAL A 53 1.33 -9.41 -12.42
C VAL A 53 2.43 -8.52 -11.90
N GLN A 54 3.20 -7.90 -12.80
CA GLN A 54 4.27 -6.96 -12.45
C GLN A 54 4.15 -5.67 -13.24
N PHE A 55 4.26 -4.54 -12.55
CA PHE A 55 4.17 -3.23 -13.18
C PHE A 55 5.12 -2.19 -12.60
N LEU A 56 5.41 -1.18 -13.40
CA LEU A 56 6.12 0.03 -13.01
C LEU A 56 5.14 1.18 -12.87
N THR A 57 5.26 1.93 -11.78
CA THR A 57 4.57 3.23 -11.65
C THR A 57 5.36 4.31 -12.40
N PRO A 58 4.75 5.46 -12.73
CA PRO A 58 5.45 6.58 -13.37
C PRO A 58 6.65 7.11 -12.57
N ASP A 59 6.61 6.97 -11.25
CA ASP A 59 7.70 7.37 -10.35
C ASP A 59 8.77 6.27 -10.18
N GLY A 60 8.66 5.17 -10.92
CA GLY A 60 9.65 4.10 -10.98
C GLY A 60 9.55 3.07 -9.85
N LEU A 61 8.45 3.04 -9.10
CA LEU A 61 8.20 1.95 -8.16
C LEU A 61 7.95 0.67 -8.94
N ARG A 62 8.57 -0.42 -8.49
CA ARG A 62 8.26 -1.77 -8.97
C ARG A 62 7.15 -2.30 -8.08
N CYS A 63 6.11 -2.81 -8.70
CA CYS A 63 5.00 -3.41 -7.98
C CYS A 63 4.70 -4.80 -8.53
N ARG A 64 4.25 -5.68 -7.63
CA ARG A 64 3.88 -7.05 -7.94
C ARG A 64 2.62 -7.42 -7.17
N ILE A 65 1.67 -8.05 -7.84
CA ILE A 65 0.56 -8.74 -7.20
C ILE A 65 0.72 -10.24 -7.50
N THR A 66 0.86 -11.07 -6.47
CA THR A 66 0.96 -12.53 -6.61
C THR A 66 -0.28 -13.21 -6.06
N SER A 67 -0.64 -14.32 -6.68
CA SER A 67 -1.66 -15.26 -6.20
C SER A 67 -1.02 -16.64 -6.09
N ASN A 68 -1.09 -17.25 -4.91
CA ASN A 68 -0.60 -18.60 -4.66
C ASN A 68 -1.78 -19.56 -4.49
N SER A 69 -1.93 -20.50 -5.44
CA SER A 69 -3.07 -21.43 -5.46
C SER A 69 -3.00 -22.52 -4.39
N ARG A 70 -1.81 -22.81 -3.84
CA ARG A 70 -1.63 -23.81 -2.77
C ARG A 70 -1.79 -23.24 -1.37
N ALA A 71 -1.26 -22.03 -1.16
CA ALA A 71 -1.37 -21.31 0.11
C ALA A 71 -2.67 -20.49 0.21
N THR A 72 -3.45 -20.42 -0.87
CA THR A 72 -4.63 -19.55 -0.98
C THR A 72 -4.31 -18.09 -0.60
N GLY A 73 -3.12 -17.61 -0.95
CA GLY A 73 -2.66 -16.25 -0.62
C GLY A 73 -2.75 -15.31 -1.81
N VAL A 74 -3.04 -14.03 -1.54
CA VAL A 74 -2.87 -12.93 -2.50
C VAL A 74 -2.07 -11.84 -1.81
N ASP A 75 -0.98 -11.42 -2.44
CA ASP A 75 -0.05 -10.45 -1.89
C ASP A 75 0.23 -9.35 -2.91
N GLY A 76 0.21 -8.10 -2.47
CA GLY A 76 0.51 -6.92 -3.27
C GLY A 76 1.66 -6.18 -2.63
N THR A 77 2.75 -5.99 -3.37
CA THR A 77 3.95 -5.33 -2.86
C THR A 77 4.43 -4.30 -3.87
N CYS A 78 4.81 -3.11 -3.38
CA CYS A 78 5.52 -2.09 -4.14
C CYS A 78 6.83 -1.74 -3.45
N TRP A 79 7.92 -1.62 -4.19
CA TRP A 79 9.24 -1.32 -3.63
C TRP A 79 10.05 -0.38 -4.50
N GLY A 80 11.05 0.24 -3.86
CA GLY A 80 11.89 1.28 -4.45
C GLY A 80 11.97 2.48 -3.51
N LYS A 81 12.11 3.68 -4.08
CA LYS A 81 12.07 4.92 -3.31
C LYS A 81 10.60 5.30 -3.05
N LEU A 82 10.05 4.87 -1.90
CA LEU A 82 8.67 5.19 -1.55
C LEU A 82 8.52 6.71 -1.37
N PRO A 83 7.53 7.36 -2.02
CA PRO A 83 7.29 8.79 -1.84
C PRO A 83 6.71 9.08 -0.44
N GLY A 84 6.98 10.25 0.14
CA GLY A 84 6.31 10.72 1.35
C GLY A 84 6.38 9.84 2.60
N VAL A 85 7.34 8.90 2.68
CA VAL A 85 7.68 8.20 3.93
C VAL A 85 8.57 9.11 4.79
N ALA A 86 8.41 9.04 6.11
CA ALA A 86 9.19 9.86 7.04
C ALA A 86 10.58 9.29 7.31
N GLY A 87 10.72 7.97 7.22
CA GLY A 87 11.96 7.25 7.44
C GLY A 87 12.60 6.82 6.12
N ASP A 88 13.15 5.62 6.16
CA ASP A 88 13.90 5.02 5.08
C ASP A 88 13.25 3.72 4.59
N GLU A 89 11.93 3.63 4.79
CA GLU A 89 11.06 2.60 4.25
C GLU A 89 11.16 2.57 2.73
N ASN A 90 11.25 1.36 2.18
CA ASN A 90 11.45 1.12 0.75
C ASN A 90 10.58 -0.02 0.22
N VAL A 91 9.70 -0.58 1.05
CA VAL A 91 8.74 -1.63 0.70
C VAL A 91 7.37 -1.30 1.32
N ALA A 92 6.32 -1.35 0.51
CA ALA A 92 4.93 -1.30 0.92
C ALA A 92 4.25 -2.61 0.56
N ALA A 93 3.55 -3.23 1.50
CA ALA A 93 2.95 -4.55 1.30
C ALA A 93 1.54 -4.63 1.89
N VAL A 94 0.66 -5.34 1.19
CA VAL A 94 -0.67 -5.75 1.62
C VAL A 94 -0.85 -7.24 1.31
N SER A 95 -1.42 -8.00 2.23
CA SER A 95 -1.60 -9.44 2.08
C SER A 95 -2.99 -9.85 2.54
N LEU A 96 -3.52 -10.86 1.86
CA LEU A 96 -4.73 -11.58 2.26
C LEU A 96 -4.58 -12.31 3.60
N ASN A 97 -3.35 -12.65 3.97
CA ASN A 97 -3.03 -13.42 5.17
C ASN A 97 -2.59 -12.54 6.35
N THR A 98 -2.51 -11.22 6.17
CA THR A 98 -2.19 -10.28 7.25
C THR A 98 -3.37 -9.34 7.49
N PRO A 99 -3.65 -8.99 8.77
CA PRO A 99 -4.76 -8.11 9.09
C PRO A 99 -4.50 -6.65 8.70
N THR A 100 -3.23 -6.26 8.56
CA THR A 100 -2.82 -4.90 8.21
C THR A 100 -1.83 -4.91 7.06
N ALA A 101 -1.88 -3.84 6.26
CA ALA A 101 -0.80 -3.50 5.34
C ALA A 101 0.39 -2.90 6.12
N SER A 102 1.54 -2.79 5.46
CA SER A 102 2.77 -2.30 6.09
C SER A 102 3.60 -1.44 5.16
N LEU A 103 4.32 -0.49 5.76
CA LEU A 103 5.45 0.21 5.16
C LEU A 103 6.68 -0.20 5.97
N THR A 104 7.68 -0.75 5.30
CA THR A 104 8.87 -1.30 5.97
C THR A 104 10.14 -0.96 5.21
N ARG A 105 11.25 -1.06 5.93
CA ARG A 105 12.59 -1.06 5.34
C ARG A 105 13.06 -2.48 5.11
N MET A 106 13.66 -2.69 3.95
CA MET A 106 14.42 -3.88 3.60
C MET A 106 15.84 -3.47 3.15
N ALA A 107 16.86 -4.08 3.75
CA ALA A 107 18.25 -3.67 3.52
C ALA A 107 18.73 -3.95 2.08
N ASP A 108 18.28 -5.07 1.50
CA ASP A 108 18.63 -5.49 0.14
C ASP A 108 17.36 -5.65 -0.70
N LEU A 109 17.03 -4.61 -1.49
CA LEU A 109 15.91 -4.63 -2.44
C LEU A 109 16.08 -5.68 -3.55
N GLY A 110 17.31 -6.14 -3.82
CA GLY A 110 17.57 -7.19 -4.79
C GLY A 110 16.85 -8.49 -4.47
N GLN A 111 16.55 -8.76 -3.18
CA GLN A 111 15.78 -9.94 -2.78
C GLN A 111 14.35 -9.95 -3.34
N GLN A 112 13.73 -8.79 -3.63
CA GLN A 112 12.41 -8.73 -4.28
C GLN A 112 12.47 -9.11 -5.76
N GLU A 113 13.66 -9.03 -6.35
CA GLU A 113 13.93 -9.36 -7.74
C GLU A 113 14.34 -10.82 -7.92
N ILE A 114 14.40 -11.64 -6.87
CA ILE A 114 14.74 -13.06 -6.97
C ILE A 114 13.49 -13.92 -6.83
N VAL A 115 13.30 -14.84 -7.79
CA VAL A 115 12.09 -15.66 -7.89
C VAL A 115 12.44 -17.13 -8.04
N ALA A 116 11.71 -17.99 -7.33
CA ALA A 116 11.83 -19.44 -7.49
C ALA A 116 11.33 -19.86 -8.88
N ARG A 117 12.11 -20.68 -9.59
CA ARG A 117 11.73 -21.12 -10.94
C ARG A 117 10.53 -22.09 -10.86
N PRO A 118 9.55 -21.98 -11.77
CA PRO A 118 8.35 -22.83 -11.77
C PRO A 118 8.62 -24.33 -11.93
N ASP A 119 9.73 -24.69 -12.57
CA ASP A 119 10.07 -26.05 -13.02
C ASP A 119 10.92 -26.85 -12.02
N ALA A 120 11.15 -26.34 -10.81
CA ALA A 120 12.11 -26.90 -9.85
C ALA A 120 13.50 -27.13 -10.50
N SER A 121 13.91 -26.24 -11.42
CA SER A 121 15.19 -26.32 -12.08
C SER A 121 16.34 -26.45 -11.08
N PRO A 122 17.34 -27.32 -11.33
CA PRO A 122 18.54 -27.41 -10.51
C PRO A 122 19.38 -26.11 -10.53
N ALA A 123 19.07 -25.16 -11.44
CA ALA A 123 19.70 -23.85 -11.49
C ALA A 123 19.29 -22.91 -10.34
N GLY A 124 18.31 -23.30 -9.50
CA GLY A 124 17.87 -22.50 -8.36
C GLY A 124 17.10 -21.23 -8.74
N PRO A 125 16.84 -20.33 -7.77
CA PRO A 125 16.15 -19.06 -8.00
C PRO A 125 16.83 -18.20 -9.08
N ALA A 126 16.05 -17.42 -9.81
CA ALA A 126 16.52 -16.54 -10.88
C ALA A 126 16.10 -15.09 -10.64
N PRO A 127 16.88 -14.12 -11.14
CA PRO A 127 16.46 -12.73 -11.16
C PRO A 127 15.27 -12.54 -12.11
N VAL A 128 14.36 -11.64 -11.76
CA VAL A 128 13.34 -11.11 -12.67
C VAL A 128 14.04 -10.30 -13.76
N ASP A 129 13.65 -10.55 -15.01
CA ASP A 129 14.07 -9.70 -16.12
C ASP A 129 13.48 -8.28 -15.91
N PRO A 130 14.30 -7.22 -15.81
CA PRO A 130 13.79 -5.85 -15.64
C PRO A 130 12.79 -5.40 -16.73
N SER A 131 12.86 -5.98 -17.93
CA SER A 131 11.92 -5.73 -19.04
C SER A 131 10.56 -6.41 -18.87
N ALA A 132 10.43 -7.32 -17.90
CA ALA A 132 9.18 -7.99 -17.55
C ALA A 132 8.17 -7.06 -16.89
N TYR A 133 8.62 -5.92 -16.35
CA TYR A 133 7.70 -4.93 -15.78
C TYR A 133 7.05 -4.10 -16.87
N ARG A 134 5.72 -4.04 -16.85
CA ARG A 134 4.95 -3.19 -17.77
C ARG A 134 4.56 -1.88 -17.09
N PRO A 135 4.59 -0.73 -17.77
CA PRO A 135 4.11 0.52 -17.18
C PRO A 135 2.62 0.44 -16.85
N LEU A 136 2.23 0.86 -15.65
CA LEU A 136 0.84 1.19 -15.29
C LEU A 136 0.78 2.73 -15.18
N THR A 137 0.13 3.38 -16.15
CA THR A 137 0.15 4.85 -16.24
C THR A 137 -0.83 5.48 -15.25
N SER A 138 -0.68 6.78 -15.01
CA SER A 138 -1.68 7.56 -14.26
C SER A 138 -3.10 7.36 -14.83
N GLY A 139 -4.07 7.32 -13.92
CA GLY A 139 -5.48 7.05 -14.22
C GLY A 139 -5.81 5.57 -14.46
N GLN A 140 -4.82 4.66 -14.41
CA GLN A 140 -5.04 3.23 -14.61
C GLN A 140 -5.07 2.43 -13.31
N LYS A 141 -5.85 1.35 -13.32
CA LYS A 141 -5.85 0.32 -12.27
C LYS A 141 -5.70 -1.07 -12.84
N ILE A 142 -5.14 -1.98 -12.04
CA ILE A 142 -5.03 -3.41 -12.31
C ILE A 142 -5.60 -4.17 -11.11
N THR A 143 -6.42 -5.18 -11.38
CA THR A 143 -6.99 -6.07 -10.37
C THR A 143 -6.48 -7.49 -10.60
N TYR A 144 -5.91 -8.12 -9.57
CA TYR A 144 -5.36 -9.47 -9.67
C TYR A 144 -5.53 -10.24 -8.36
N GLY A 145 -5.71 -11.56 -8.45
CA GLY A 145 -5.90 -12.40 -7.26
C GLY A 145 -6.24 -13.85 -7.59
N LEU A 146 -6.88 -14.52 -6.64
CA LEU A 146 -7.24 -15.92 -6.77
C LEU A 146 -8.36 -16.10 -7.81
N LYS A 147 -8.10 -16.92 -8.83
CA LYS A 147 -9.07 -17.18 -9.90
C LYS A 147 -10.35 -17.80 -9.33
N GLY A 148 -11.49 -17.23 -9.70
CA GLY A 148 -12.82 -17.72 -9.29
C GLY A 148 -13.24 -17.32 -7.87
N THR A 149 -12.55 -16.38 -7.22
CA THR A 149 -12.94 -15.85 -5.90
C THR A 149 -13.02 -14.33 -5.91
N ASP A 150 -13.52 -13.74 -4.83
CA ASP A 150 -13.53 -12.30 -4.56
C ASP A 150 -12.23 -11.79 -3.93
N LYS A 151 -11.25 -12.67 -3.69
CA LYS A 151 -9.98 -12.34 -3.04
C LYS A 151 -9.00 -11.79 -4.07
N VAL A 152 -9.08 -10.48 -4.27
CA VAL A 152 -8.31 -9.74 -5.27
C VAL A 152 -7.73 -8.47 -4.68
N ILE A 153 -6.51 -8.13 -5.09
CA ILE A 153 -5.92 -6.83 -4.84
C ILE A 153 -6.15 -5.96 -6.07
N THR A 154 -6.57 -4.72 -5.85
CA THR A 154 -6.60 -3.71 -6.89
C THR A 154 -5.55 -2.65 -6.59
N CYS A 155 -4.62 -2.47 -7.52
CA CYS A 155 -3.66 -1.38 -7.48
C CYS A 155 -3.97 -0.34 -8.56
N GLY A 156 -3.78 0.94 -8.27
CA GLY A 156 -3.96 2.02 -9.23
C GLY A 156 -2.97 3.15 -9.02
N VAL A 157 -2.75 3.93 -10.08
CA VAL A 157 -1.88 5.12 -10.06
C VAL A 157 -2.72 6.35 -10.37
N SER A 158 -2.77 7.31 -9.44
CA SER A 158 -3.59 8.52 -9.62
C SER A 158 -2.93 9.52 -10.58
N GLU A 159 -3.70 10.51 -11.03
CA GLU A 159 -3.17 11.66 -11.78
C GLU A 159 -2.23 12.52 -10.90
N GLN A 160 -2.40 12.46 -9.59
CA GLN A 160 -1.54 13.10 -8.59
C GLN A 160 -0.29 12.26 -8.26
N ARG A 161 -0.03 11.19 -9.03
CA ARG A 161 1.08 10.24 -8.85
C ARG A 161 1.05 9.47 -7.54
N GLU A 162 -0.15 9.25 -7.01
CA GLU A 162 -0.33 8.37 -5.85
C GLU A 162 -0.42 6.92 -6.32
N THR A 163 0.32 6.02 -5.69
CA THR A 163 0.16 4.58 -5.92
C THR A 163 -0.66 4.00 -4.79
N ILE A 164 -1.81 3.42 -5.11
CA ILE A 164 -2.76 2.89 -4.14
C ILE A 164 -2.89 1.39 -4.41
N CYS A 165 -2.80 0.56 -3.38
CA CYS A 165 -3.13 -0.87 -3.47
C CYS A 165 -4.09 -1.23 -2.35
N LEU A 166 -5.21 -1.84 -2.73
CA LEU A 166 -6.34 -2.15 -1.85
C LEU A 166 -6.65 -3.63 -1.92
N LEU A 167 -6.83 -4.24 -0.75
CA LEU A 167 -7.48 -5.52 -0.60
C LEU A 167 -8.83 -5.27 0.09
N PRO A 168 -9.98 -5.54 -0.57
CA PRO A 168 -11.29 -5.18 -0.03
C PRO A 168 -11.70 -6.01 1.18
N ASN A 169 -11.12 -7.20 1.33
CA ASN A 169 -11.36 -8.11 2.45
C ASN A 169 -10.17 -9.06 2.67
N ASN A 170 -9.78 -9.26 3.93
CA ASN A 170 -8.89 -10.36 4.32
C ASN A 170 -9.67 -11.67 4.61
N PHE A 171 -8.97 -12.73 5.01
CA PHE A 171 -9.62 -13.95 5.49
C PHE A 171 -10.34 -13.80 6.84
N THR A 172 -9.99 -12.83 7.67
CA THR A 172 -10.63 -12.59 8.97
C THR A 172 -11.94 -11.80 8.85
N GLY A 173 -12.25 -11.26 7.67
CA GLY A 173 -13.47 -10.51 7.40
C GLY A 173 -13.41 -9.04 7.83
N ASP A 174 -12.22 -8.53 8.14
CA ASP A 174 -12.02 -7.12 8.45
C ASP A 174 -12.18 -6.26 7.18
N GLY A 175 -12.40 -4.96 7.40
CA GLY A 175 -12.61 -3.97 6.33
C GLY A 175 -11.42 -3.85 5.37
N PRO A 176 -11.52 -2.97 4.36
CA PRO A 176 -10.49 -2.84 3.36
C PRO A 176 -9.18 -2.37 4.00
N HIS A 177 -8.10 -3.07 3.72
CA HIS A 177 -6.75 -2.71 4.14
C HIS A 177 -5.84 -2.62 2.92
N GLY A 178 -4.77 -1.85 3.05
CA GLY A 178 -3.97 -1.46 1.92
C GLY A 178 -3.00 -0.34 2.22
N PHE A 179 -2.45 0.24 1.16
CA PHE A 179 -1.52 1.35 1.28
C PHE A 179 -1.78 2.42 0.24
N VAL A 180 -1.41 3.64 0.60
CA VAL A 180 -1.31 4.79 -0.28
C VAL A 180 0.12 5.29 -0.23
N LEU A 181 0.75 5.35 -1.40
CA LEU A 181 2.06 5.94 -1.58
C LEU A 181 1.90 7.29 -2.26
N SER A 182 2.12 8.37 -1.52
CA SER A 182 1.89 9.74 -1.99
C SER A 182 3.05 10.64 -1.55
N PRO A 183 3.52 11.58 -2.41
CA PRO A 183 4.48 12.58 -1.99
C PRO A 183 4.01 13.44 -0.80
N ALA A 184 2.69 13.58 -0.62
CA ALA A 184 2.09 14.32 0.49
C ALA A 184 2.12 13.54 1.83
N GLY A 185 2.43 12.25 1.80
CA GLY A 185 2.45 11.38 2.96
C GLY A 185 2.00 9.97 2.60
N SER A 186 2.89 9.00 2.79
CA SER A 186 2.56 7.58 2.61
C SER A 186 1.97 6.98 3.87
N ARG A 187 1.04 6.05 3.70
CA ARG A 187 0.41 5.33 4.81
C ARG A 187 -0.02 3.92 4.42
N ALA A 188 -0.02 3.04 5.41
CA ALA A 188 -0.75 1.78 5.38
C ALA A 188 -1.98 1.90 6.29
N PHE A 189 -3.00 1.09 6.02
CA PHE A 189 -4.23 0.99 6.79
C PHE A 189 -4.75 -0.45 6.72
#